data_AF-A0A954YAY0-F1
#
_entry.id   AF-A0A954YAY0-F1
#
_cell.length_a   1.000
_cell.length_b   1.000
_cell.length_c   1.000
_cell.angle_alpha   90.00
_cell.angle_beta   90.00
_cell.angle_gamma   90.00
#
_symmetry.space_group_name_H-M   'P 1'
#
loop_
_entity.id
_entity.type
_entity.pdbx_description
1 polymer ?
#
loop_
_entity_poly.entity_id
_entity_poly.type
_entity_poly.pdbx_seq_one_letter_code
_entity_poly.pdbx_strand_id
1 'polypeptide(L)'
;LGVDELTEEDKVLVGRARKIERFFSQPFFVAEQFTGFPGNYTRKEDTLRSFKEICEGKWDHLPEQAFMYVGGIEEAAARAEKMAAA
;
A
#
# COMPACT_ATOMS: atom_id res chain seq x y z
N LEU A 1 -16.76 19.00 -8.04
CA LEU A 1 -16.29 17.66 -8.41
C LEU A 1 -15.25 17.17 -7.39
N GLY A 2 -15.73 16.90 -6.18
CA GLY A 2 -14.98 16.11 -5.18
C GLY A 2 -15.12 14.61 -5.43
N VAL A 3 -14.40 13.79 -4.67
CA VAL A 3 -14.49 12.31 -4.72
C VAL A 3 -15.94 11.84 -4.47
N ASP A 4 -16.72 12.62 -3.74
CA ASP A 4 -18.12 12.33 -3.42
C ASP A 4 -19.06 12.38 -4.64
N GLU A 5 -18.64 13.04 -5.73
CA GLU A 5 -19.43 13.19 -6.96
C GLU A 5 -19.16 12.05 -7.98
N LEU A 6 -18.25 11.12 -7.66
CA LEU A 6 -17.93 9.97 -8.50
C LEU A 6 -18.96 8.85 -8.37
N THR A 7 -19.06 7.99 -9.39
CA THR A 7 -19.80 6.73 -9.30
C THR A 7 -19.14 5.79 -8.28
N GLU A 8 -19.88 4.83 -7.75
CA GLU A 8 -19.31 3.86 -6.80
C GLU A 8 -18.16 3.04 -7.42
N GLU A 9 -18.25 2.74 -8.72
CA GLU A 9 -17.18 2.06 -9.47
C GLU A 9 -15.93 2.94 -9.57
N ASP A 10 -16.09 4.23 -9.89
CA ASP A 10 -14.98 5.18 -9.96
C ASP A 10 -14.33 5.41 -8.59
N LYS A 11 -15.12 5.42 -7.50
CA LYS A 11 -14.59 5.51 -6.14
C LYS A 11 -13.70 4.33 -5.80
N VAL A 12 -14.09 3.12 -6.21
CA VAL A 12 -13.27 1.91 -6.03
C VAL A 12 -11.98 2.02 -6.85
N LEU A 13 -12.06 2.45 -8.10
CA LEU A 13 -10.88 2.66 -8.96
C LEU A 13 -9.91 3.69 -8.37
N VAL A 14 -10.42 4.84 -7.92
CA VAL A 14 -9.61 5.87 -7.26
C VAL A 14 -8.99 5.33 -5.98
N GLY A 15 -9.74 4.59 -5.16
CA GLY A 15 -9.22 3.98 -3.94
C GLY A 15 -8.08 3.00 -4.21
N ARG A 16 -8.20 2.13 -5.22
CA ARG A 16 -7.13 1.22 -5.63
C ARG A 16 -5.93 1.96 -6.22
N ALA A 17 -6.16 2.98 -7.05
CA ALA A 17 -5.09 3.81 -7.61
C ALA A 17 -4.28 4.51 -6.52
N ARG A 18 -4.94 5.05 -5.49
CA ARG A 18 -4.27 5.66 -4.33
C ARG A 18 -3.45 4.65 -3.53
N LYS A 19 -3.99 3.44 -3.30
CA LYS A 19 -3.23 2.35 -2.64
C LYS A 19 -1.98 1.98 -3.45
N ILE A 20 -2.10 1.86 -4.77
CA ILE A 20 -0.99 1.60 -5.69
C ILE A 20 0.06 2.72 -5.64
N GLU A 21 -0.37 3.98 -5.68
CA GLU A 21 0.51 5.15 -5.55
C GLU A 21 1.36 5.08 -4.28
N ARG A 22 0.72 4.74 -3.15
CA ARG A 22 1.43 4.56 -1.87
C ARG A 22 2.34 3.34 -1.89
N PHE A 23 1.90 2.22 -2.48
CA PHE A 23 2.66 0.98 -2.56
C PHE A 23 3.93 1.08 -3.44
N PHE A 24 4.02 2.09 -4.31
CA PHE A 24 5.30 2.40 -4.98
C PHE A 24 6.37 2.94 -4.03
N SER A 25 6.00 3.39 -2.83
CA SER A 25 6.98 3.80 -1.83
C SER A 25 7.59 2.59 -1.12
N GLN A 26 8.92 2.60 -0.99
CA GLN A 26 9.67 1.53 -0.35
C GLN A 26 10.73 2.13 0.58
N PRO A 27 10.95 1.57 1.78
CA PRO A 27 12.03 2.00 2.66
C PRO A 27 13.38 1.55 2.10
N PHE A 28 14.24 2.50 1.74
CA PHE A 28 15.58 2.20 1.24
C PHE A 28 16.58 2.06 2.38
N PHE A 29 17.48 1.08 2.30
CA PHE A 29 18.55 0.86 3.28
C PHE A 29 19.38 2.12 3.56
N VAL A 30 19.70 2.89 2.52
CA VAL A 30 20.47 4.14 2.66
C VAL A 30 19.67 5.29 3.28
N ALA A 31 18.34 5.19 3.29
CA ALA A 31 17.43 6.21 3.81
C ALA A 31 17.01 5.95 5.26
N GLU A 32 17.43 4.83 5.85
CA GLU A 32 17.04 4.40 7.21
C GLU A 32 17.41 5.45 8.26
N GLN A 33 18.60 6.06 8.15
CA GLN A 33 19.06 7.11 9.08
C GLN A 33 18.21 8.38 9.04
N PHE A 34 17.52 8.65 7.92
CA PHE A 34 16.71 9.87 7.73
C PHE A 34 15.22 9.62 7.98
N THR A 35 14.74 8.42 7.67
CA THR A 35 13.32 8.07 7.74
C THR A 35 12.94 7.31 9.00
N GLY A 36 13.89 6.64 9.66
CA GLY A 36 13.64 5.77 10.80
C GLY A 36 12.97 4.44 10.45
N PHE A 37 12.71 4.17 9.16
CA PHE A 37 12.18 2.89 8.70
C PHE A 37 13.32 1.97 8.27
N PRO A 38 13.36 0.71 8.77
CA PRO A 38 14.37 -0.24 8.34
C PRO A 38 14.23 -0.52 6.85
N GLY A 39 15.34 -0.49 6.13
CA GLY A 39 15.35 -0.79 4.71
C GLY A 39 14.89 -2.21 4.43
N ASN A 40 14.21 -2.42 3.30
CA ASN A 40 13.78 -3.75 2.89
C ASN A 40 14.13 -4.06 1.42
N TYR A 41 14.12 -5.35 1.10
CA TYR A 41 14.32 -5.85 -0.25
C TYR A 41 13.16 -6.76 -0.64
N THR A 42 12.40 -6.36 -1.65
CA THR A 42 11.29 -7.14 -2.19
C THR A 42 11.75 -7.83 -3.48
N ARG A 43 11.51 -9.14 -3.58
CA ARG A 43 11.81 -9.88 -4.81
C ARG A 43 10.79 -9.52 -5.89
N LYS A 44 11.22 -9.60 -7.14
CA LYS A 44 10.39 -9.31 -8.32
C LYS A 44 9.07 -10.11 -8.31
N GLU A 45 9.13 -11.39 -7.97
CA GLU A 45 7.96 -12.28 -7.96
C GLU A 45 6.94 -11.83 -6.91
N ASP A 46 7.43 -11.40 -5.74
CA ASP A 46 6.60 -10.90 -4.64
C ASP A 46 5.99 -9.53 -4.99
N THR A 47 6.74 -8.66 -5.69
CA THR A 47 6.22 -7.40 -6.24
C THR A 47 5.08 -7.66 -7.22
N LEU A 48 5.28 -8.51 -8.22
CA LEU A 48 4.25 -8.80 -9.23
C LEU A 48 2.98 -9.41 -8.60
N ARG A 49 3.14 -10.33 -7.63
CA ARG A 49 2.01 -10.86 -6.86
C ARG A 49 1.27 -9.74 -6.14
N SER A 50 1.98 -8.92 -5.38
CA SER A 50 1.41 -7.84 -4.57
C SER A 50 0.57 -6.87 -5.42
N PHE A 51 1.12 -6.37 -6.53
CA PHE A 51 0.40 -5.47 -7.42
C PHE A 51 -0.83 -6.12 -8.05
N LYS A 52 -0.73 -7.39 -8.45
CA LYS A 52 -1.88 -8.14 -8.99
C LYS A 52 -3.01 -8.23 -7.96
N GLU A 53 -2.69 -8.55 -6.72
CA GLU A 53 -3.70 -8.68 -5.66
C GLU A 53 -4.36 -7.35 -5.28
N ILE A 54 -3.63 -6.24 -5.35
CA ILE A 54 -4.21 -4.89 -5.18
C ILE A 54 -5.19 -4.59 -6.32
N CYS A 55 -4.81 -4.87 -7.57
CA CYS A 55 -5.69 -4.69 -8.73
C CYS A 55 -6.95 -5.56 -8.66
N GLU A 56 -6.83 -6.80 -8.15
CA GLU A 56 -7.94 -7.73 -7.91
C GLU A 56 -8.85 -7.30 -6.74
N GLY A 57 -8.44 -6.31 -5.94
CA GLY A 57 -9.22 -5.78 -4.82
C GLY A 57 -9.16 -6.61 -3.53
N LYS A 58 -8.25 -7.59 -3.43
CA LYS A 58 -8.13 -8.45 -2.23
C LYS A 58 -7.85 -7.66 -0.96
N TRP A 59 -7.19 -6.52 -1.12
CA TRP A 59 -6.72 -5.66 -0.04
C TRP A 59 -7.55 -4.38 0.10
N ASP A 60 -8.78 -4.35 -0.45
CA ASP A 60 -9.59 -3.13 -0.46
C ASP A 60 -10.04 -2.67 0.93
N HIS A 61 -10.13 -3.60 1.86
CA HIS A 61 -10.49 -3.36 3.25
C HIS A 61 -9.37 -2.69 4.08
N LEU A 62 -8.14 -2.64 3.58
CA LEU A 62 -7.02 -2.01 4.28
C LEU A 62 -7.01 -0.49 4.06
N PRO A 63 -6.62 0.30 5.09
CA PRO A 63 -6.48 1.74 4.94
C PRO A 63 -5.32 2.09 4.00
N GLU A 64 -5.46 3.15 3.20
CA GLU A 64 -4.43 3.58 2.23
C GLU A 64 -3.06 3.79 2.85
N GLN A 65 -3.02 4.30 4.09
CA GLN A 65 -1.80 4.59 4.81
C GLN A 65 -0.96 3.34 5.13
N ALA A 66 -1.60 2.16 5.16
CA ALA A 66 -0.91 0.90 5.39
C ALA A 66 0.00 0.50 4.22
N PHE A 67 -0.26 1.02 3.01
CA PHE A 67 0.52 0.75 1.81
C PHE A 67 1.75 1.65 1.68
N MET A 68 2.01 2.55 2.63
CA MET A 68 3.13 3.49 2.56
C MET A 68 4.38 2.91 3.24
N TYR A 69 5.54 3.02 2.58
CA TYR A 69 6.84 2.52 3.05
C TYR A 69 6.78 1.06 3.49
N VAL A 70 6.35 0.19 2.57
CA VAL A 70 6.28 -1.26 2.77
C VAL A 70 6.95 -1.97 1.60
N GLY A 71 7.34 -3.21 1.81
CA GLY A 71 7.93 -4.08 0.77
C GLY A 71 6.88 -4.94 0.10
N GLY A 72 6.63 -6.10 0.69
CA GLY A 72 5.57 -7.01 0.25
C GLY A 72 4.19 -6.56 0.74
N ILE A 73 3.14 -7.09 0.13
CA ILE A 73 1.75 -6.82 0.54
C ILE A 73 1.44 -7.29 1.96
N GLU A 74 2.16 -8.30 2.45
CA GLU A 74 2.05 -8.82 3.80
C GLU A 74 2.49 -7.77 4.85
N GLU A 75 3.48 -6.93 4.51
CA GLU A 75 3.89 -5.83 5.38
C GLU A 75 2.81 -4.75 5.46
N ALA A 76 2.06 -4.52 4.38
CA ALA A 76 0.92 -3.61 4.41
C ALA A 76 -0.19 -4.13 5.34
N ALA A 77 -0.49 -5.43 5.28
CA ALA A 77 -1.44 -6.06 6.19
C ALA A 77 -1.00 -5.94 7.66
N ALA A 78 0.26 -6.28 7.96
CA ALA A 78 0.82 -6.16 9.30
C ALA A 78 0.84 -4.70 9.80
N ARG A 79 1.06 -3.74 8.91
CA ARG A 79 1.00 -2.31 9.24
C ARG A 79 -0.43 -1.88 9.56
N ALA A 80 -1.41 -2.34 8.80
CA ALA A 80 -2.82 -2.06 9.08
C ALA A 80 -3.26 -2.63 10.44
N GLU A 81 -2.83 -3.84 10.80
CA GLU A 81 -3.09 -4.43 12.11
C GLU A 81 -2.53 -3.57 13.24
N LYS A 82 -1.29 -3.10 13.11
CA LYS A 82 -0.67 -2.18 14.08
C LYS A 82 -1.43 -0.87 14.20
N MET A 83 -1.95 -0.33 13.11
CA MET A 83 -2.75 0.89 13.12
C MET A 83 -4.11 0.70 13.78
N ALA A 84 -4.70 -0.49 13.68
CA ALA A 84 -5.97 -0.81 14.33
C ALA A 84 -5.84 -1.10 15.84
N ALA A 85 -4.65 -1.51 16.28
CA ALA A 85 -4.34 -1.77 17.68
C ALA A 85 -3.90 -0.52 18.47
N ALA A 86 -3.70 0.61 17.80
CA ALA A 86 -3.31 1.90 18.38
C ALA A 86 -4.52 2.82 18.55
#